data_AF-A0A1Q7YM45-F1
#
_entry.id   AF-A0A1Q7YM45-F1
#
_cell.length_a   1.000
_cell.length_b   1.000
_cell.length_c   1.000
_cell.angle_alpha   90.00
_cell.angle_beta   90.00
_cell.angle_gamma   90.00
#
_symmetry.space_group_name_H-M   'P 1'
#
loop_
_entity.id
_entity.type
_entity.pdbx_description
1 polymer ?
#
loop_
_entity_poly.entity_id
_entity_poly.type
_entity_poly.pdbx_seq_one_letter_code
_entity_poly.pdbx_strand_id
1 'polypeptide(L)'
;MSLEEQAEPPRGNRILDALPPQEYERLLPTLSPVSMELKRLLLEPGKAIDTIFFPVSAVVSLLTTMDDGSTVEVATVGNEGIVGVPVFLGAQAMSARDLYQVQVPGQVVAMEAGAFLQSTRRDPLRGLVQRYAQALFSQVTQQVACNGLHSVEERCSRWMLLTHDRVGSDEFPLTQEF
;
A
#
# COMPACT_ATOMS: atom_id res chain seq x y z
N MET A 1 -4.08 0.52 -35.69
CA MET A 1 -3.96 1.07 -34.32
C MET A 1 -4.84 0.19 -33.45
N SER A 2 -4.25 -0.89 -32.95
CA SER A 2 -4.92 -1.92 -32.15
C SER A 2 -5.37 -1.30 -30.84
N LEU A 3 -6.67 -1.41 -30.55
CA LEU A 3 -7.19 -1.21 -29.20
C LEU A 3 -6.53 -2.29 -28.34
N GLU A 4 -5.52 -1.92 -27.55
CA GLU A 4 -5.08 -2.76 -26.44
C GLU A 4 -6.27 -2.90 -25.51
N GLU A 5 -6.86 -4.08 -25.51
CA GLU A 5 -7.90 -4.51 -24.58
C GLU A 5 -7.31 -4.33 -23.17
N GLN A 6 -7.70 -3.25 -22.49
CA GLN A 6 -7.28 -3.03 -21.11
C GLN A 6 -7.79 -4.22 -20.29
N ALA A 7 -6.86 -5.08 -19.85
CA ALA A 7 -7.19 -6.20 -18.99
C ALA A 7 -7.93 -5.66 -17.75
N GLU A 8 -9.05 -6.30 -17.39
CA GLU A 8 -9.83 -5.90 -16.22
C GLU A 8 -8.93 -5.86 -14.97
N PRO A 9 -8.95 -4.80 -14.15
CA PRO A 9 -8.13 -4.72 -12.96
C PRO A 9 -8.41 -5.91 -12.03
N PRO A 10 -7.37 -6.56 -11.48
CA PRO A 10 -7.56 -7.69 -10.59
C PRO A 10 -8.32 -7.28 -9.32
N ARG A 11 -9.21 -8.17 -8.87
CA ARG A 11 -9.91 -8.08 -7.58
C ARG A 11 -9.00 -8.56 -6.45
N GLY A 12 -9.32 -8.17 -5.22
CA GLY A 12 -8.65 -8.62 -4.00
C GLY A 12 -8.21 -7.48 -3.08
N ASN A 13 -8.19 -6.23 -3.58
CA ASN A 13 -7.99 -5.08 -2.69
C ASN A 13 -9.30 -4.77 -1.95
N ARG A 14 -9.26 -4.84 -0.61
CA ARG A 14 -10.45 -4.72 0.26
C ARG A 14 -11.14 -3.37 0.18
N ILE A 15 -10.43 -2.29 -0.17
CA ILE A 15 -11.05 -0.96 -0.35
C ILE A 15 -11.84 -0.94 -1.66
N LEU A 16 -11.22 -1.38 -2.75
CA LEU A 16 -11.88 -1.43 -4.06
C LEU A 16 -13.05 -2.43 -4.08
N ASP A 17 -12.89 -3.58 -3.45
CA ASP A 17 -13.91 -4.64 -3.41
C ASP A 17 -15.09 -4.31 -2.48
N ALA A 18 -14.90 -3.36 -1.55
CA ALA A 18 -15.97 -2.87 -0.68
C ALA A 18 -16.86 -1.80 -1.36
N LEU A 19 -16.51 -1.34 -2.56
CA LEU A 19 -17.31 -0.36 -3.29
C LEU A 19 -18.58 -1.01 -3.85
N PRO A 20 -19.72 -0.29 -3.84
CA PRO A 20 -20.88 -0.68 -4.63
C PRO A 20 -20.50 -0.84 -6.11
N PRO A 21 -21.11 -1.79 -6.85
CA PRO A 21 -20.75 -2.07 -8.24
C PRO A 21 -20.69 -0.82 -9.13
N GLN A 22 -21.68 0.06 -9.01
CA GLN A 22 -21.76 1.31 -9.78
C GLN A 22 -20.66 2.33 -9.44
N GLU A 23 -20.12 2.31 -8.22
CA GLU A 23 -18.99 3.16 -7.86
C GLU A 23 -17.68 2.56 -8.39
N TYR A 24 -17.50 1.25 -8.28
CA TYR A 24 -16.35 0.55 -8.85
C TYR A 24 -16.27 0.72 -10.37
N GLU A 25 -17.39 0.54 -11.09
CA GLU A 25 -17.49 0.73 -12.54
C GLU A 25 -17.09 2.15 -12.98
N ARG A 26 -17.35 3.17 -12.15
CA ARG A 26 -16.91 4.55 -12.43
C ARG A 26 -15.41 4.74 -12.26
N LEU A 27 -14.76 3.97 -11.39
CA LEU A 27 -13.31 4.04 -11.20
C LEU A 27 -12.56 3.22 -12.25
N LEU A 28 -13.15 2.16 -12.80
CA LEU A 28 -12.52 1.27 -13.78
C LEU A 28 -11.67 1.98 -14.85
N PRO A 29 -12.14 3.06 -15.52
CA PRO A 29 -11.34 3.74 -16.56
C PRO A 29 -10.07 4.44 -16.05
N THR A 30 -9.97 4.64 -14.73
CA THR A 30 -8.84 5.29 -14.05
C THR A 30 -7.92 4.29 -13.34
N LEU A 31 -8.27 3.01 -13.36
CA LEU A 31 -7.54 1.93 -12.72
C LEU A 31 -6.64 1.24 -13.74
N SER A 32 -5.39 0.99 -13.38
CA SER A 32 -4.43 0.28 -14.23
C SER A 32 -3.81 -0.90 -13.47
N PRO A 33 -3.96 -2.14 -13.93
CA PRO A 33 -3.28 -3.28 -13.33
C PRO A 33 -1.77 -3.18 -13.53
N VAL A 34 -0.98 -3.43 -12.49
CA VAL A 34 0.49 -3.41 -12.56
C VAL A 34 1.08 -4.59 -11.79
N SER A 35 1.95 -5.33 -12.46
CA SER A 35 2.77 -6.37 -11.82
C SER A 35 3.97 -5.74 -11.12
N MET A 36 4.21 -6.17 -9.90
CA MET A 36 5.26 -5.67 -9.02
C MET A 36 6.31 -6.74 -8.76
N GLU A 37 7.57 -6.31 -8.84
CA GLU A 37 8.74 -7.13 -8.54
C GLU A 37 9.31 -6.75 -7.16
N LEU A 38 10.01 -7.70 -6.54
CA LEU A 38 10.69 -7.49 -5.27
C LEU A 38 11.65 -6.30 -5.34
N LYS A 39 11.75 -5.51 -4.26
CA LYS A 39 12.60 -4.32 -4.12
C LYS A 39 12.24 -3.15 -5.06
N ARG A 40 11.18 -3.24 -5.87
CA ARG A 40 10.71 -2.11 -6.69
C ARG A 40 10.26 -0.95 -5.81
N LEU A 41 10.75 0.25 -6.10
CA LEU A 41 10.27 1.48 -5.47
C LEU A 41 8.95 1.92 -6.12
N LEU A 42 7.97 2.23 -5.29
CA LEU A 42 6.68 2.80 -5.71
C LEU A 42 6.65 4.31 -5.54
N LEU A 43 7.16 4.79 -4.40
CA LEU A 43 7.28 6.21 -4.08
C LEU A 43 8.69 6.46 -3.54
N GLU A 44 9.33 7.49 -4.08
CA GLU A 44 10.71 7.86 -3.77
C GLU A 44 10.79 9.00 -2.73
N PRO A 45 11.86 9.08 -1.92
CA PRO A 45 12.04 10.14 -0.94
C PRO A 45 12.03 11.53 -1.58
N GLY A 46 11.27 12.45 -0.97
CA GLY A 46 11.17 13.84 -1.39
C GLY A 46 10.51 14.09 -2.75
N LYS A 47 9.99 13.05 -3.43
CA LYS A 47 9.33 13.18 -4.72
C LYS A 47 7.82 13.42 -4.57
N ALA A 48 7.22 13.98 -5.62
CA ALA A 48 5.78 14.12 -5.71
C ALA A 48 5.10 12.74 -5.67
N ILE A 49 3.90 12.67 -5.10
CA ILE A 49 3.11 11.45 -5.04
C ILE A 49 2.04 11.53 -6.13
N ASP A 50 2.41 11.10 -7.34
CA ASP A 50 1.56 11.21 -8.53
C ASP A 50 0.70 9.95 -8.77
N THR A 51 0.92 8.89 -8.01
CA THR A 51 0.21 7.61 -8.18
C THR A 51 -0.13 6.99 -6.82
N ILE A 52 -1.35 6.46 -6.74
CA ILE A 52 -1.87 5.67 -5.63
C ILE A 52 -1.89 4.21 -6.08
N PHE A 53 -1.43 3.32 -5.21
CA PHE A 53 -1.46 1.89 -5.48
C PHE A 53 -2.37 1.18 -4.49
N PHE A 54 -3.18 0.27 -5.00
CA PHE A 54 -4.07 -0.61 -4.27
C PHE A 54 -3.50 -2.03 -4.38
N PRO A 55 -2.73 -2.52 -3.39
CA PRO A 55 -2.16 -3.86 -3.48
C PRO A 55 -3.27 -4.91 -3.54
N VAL A 56 -3.02 -5.99 -4.28
CA VAL A 56 -3.94 -7.13 -4.41
C VAL A 56 -3.30 -8.38 -3.85
N SER A 57 -2.09 -8.71 -4.30
CA SER A 57 -1.28 -9.81 -3.75
C SER A 57 0.15 -9.39 -3.39
N ALA A 58 0.54 -8.16 -3.73
CA ALA A 58 1.81 -7.60 -3.31
C ALA A 58 1.75 -7.07 -1.86
N VAL A 59 2.91 -7.04 -1.21
CA VAL A 59 3.09 -6.40 0.10
C VAL A 59 4.14 -5.30 -0.06
N VAL A 60 3.82 -4.10 0.43
CA VAL A 60 4.65 -2.91 0.28
C VAL A 60 5.03 -2.37 1.66
N SER A 61 6.32 -2.16 1.89
CA SER A 61 6.82 -1.54 3.12
C SER A 61 6.95 -0.03 2.94
N LEU A 62 6.49 0.72 3.94
CA LEU A 62 6.89 2.10 4.18
C LEU A 62 8.16 2.08 5.02
N LEU A 63 9.24 2.57 4.44
CA LEU A 63 10.55 2.62 5.07
C LEU A 63 10.97 4.07 5.30
N THR A 64 11.73 4.31 6.37
CA THR A 64 12.38 5.60 6.65
C THR A 64 13.88 5.40 6.73
N THR A 65 14.63 6.19 5.96
CA THR A 65 16.10 6.24 6.02
C THR A 65 16.57 7.22 7.10
N MET A 66 17.43 6.74 8.00
CA MET A 66 18.03 7.51 9.08
C MET A 66 19.31 8.23 8.60
N ASP A 67 19.81 9.16 9.42
CA ASP A 67 20.99 9.98 9.09
C ASP A 67 22.28 9.15 8.92
N ASP A 68 22.35 7.97 9.52
CA ASP A 68 23.46 7.01 9.39
C ASP A 68 23.32 6.08 8.18
N GLY A 69 22.27 6.26 7.36
CA GLY A 69 21.97 5.45 6.18
C GLY A 69 21.24 4.14 6.48
N SER A 70 21.01 3.80 7.76
CA SER A 70 20.15 2.69 8.12
C SER A 70 18.72 2.96 7.68
N THR A 71 17.99 1.90 7.32
CA THR A 71 16.60 2.01 6.87
C THR A 71 15.73 1.17 7.79
N VAL A 72 14.63 1.75 8.27
CA VAL A 72 13.74 1.11 9.23
C VAL A 72 12.36 0.99 8.61
N GLU A 73 11.75 -0.19 8.70
CA GLU A 73 10.34 -0.37 8.35
C GLU A 73 9.44 0.30 9.40
N VAL A 74 8.63 1.25 8.94
CA VAL A 74 7.66 1.98 9.76
C VAL A 74 6.30 1.31 9.73
N ALA A 75 5.90 0.85 8.55
CA ALA A 75 4.63 0.17 8.32
C ALA A 75 4.71 -0.73 7.10
N THR A 76 3.72 -1.61 6.97
CA THR A 76 3.52 -2.44 5.79
C THR A 76 2.08 -2.27 5.32
N VAL A 77 1.88 -2.33 4.01
CA VAL A 77 0.60 -2.18 3.32
C VAL A 77 0.40 -3.40 2.42
N GLY A 78 -0.70 -4.12 2.59
CA GLY A 78 -1.12 -5.20 1.70
C GLY A 78 -2.47 -4.92 1.06
N ASN A 79 -3.22 -6.00 0.81
CA ASN A 79 -4.52 -5.96 0.14
C ASN A 79 -5.62 -5.22 0.93
N GLU A 80 -5.37 -4.90 2.21
CA GLU A 80 -6.27 -4.15 3.07
C GLU A 80 -6.29 -2.64 2.80
N GLY A 81 -5.32 -2.13 2.03
CA GLY A 81 -4.96 -0.72 2.06
C GLY A 81 -4.61 -0.07 0.74
N ILE A 82 -3.98 1.10 0.84
CA ILE A 82 -3.40 1.85 -0.26
C ILE A 82 -2.00 2.36 0.08
N VAL A 83 -1.14 2.42 -0.93
CA VAL A 83 0.11 3.18 -0.91
C VAL A 83 -0.21 4.59 -1.41
N GLY A 84 0.26 5.62 -0.69
CA GLY A 84 -0.02 7.02 -1.03
C GLY A 84 -1.08 7.70 -0.15
N VAL A 85 -1.41 7.15 1.03
CA VAL A 85 -2.27 7.81 2.05
C VAL A 85 -1.91 9.28 2.30
N PRO A 86 -0.63 9.73 2.31
CA PRO A 86 -0.32 11.13 2.51
C PRO A 86 -1.04 12.09 1.55
N VAL A 87 -1.29 11.69 0.30
CA VAL A 87 -2.06 12.49 -0.67
C VAL A 87 -3.47 12.76 -0.19
N PHE A 88 -4.15 11.73 0.34
CA PHE A 88 -5.48 11.87 0.93
C PHE A 88 -5.49 12.85 2.12
N LEU A 89 -4.37 12.92 2.86
CA LEU A 89 -4.20 13.80 4.02
C LEU A 89 -3.71 15.22 3.64
N GLY A 90 -3.53 15.51 2.35
CA GLY A 90 -3.15 16.83 1.84
C GLY A 90 -1.66 17.02 1.57
N ALA A 91 -0.84 15.98 1.68
CA ALA A 91 0.55 16.05 1.25
C ALA A 91 0.66 15.97 -0.27
N GLN A 92 1.61 16.70 -0.85
CA GLN A 92 1.90 16.66 -2.29
C GLN A 92 3.12 15.79 -2.63
N ALA A 93 3.98 15.55 -1.64
CA ALA A 93 5.24 14.85 -1.80
C ALA A 93 5.54 13.98 -0.59
N MET A 94 6.38 12.98 -0.80
CA MET A 94 6.98 12.17 0.25
C MET A 94 7.90 13.01 1.13
N SER A 95 8.04 12.60 2.40
CA SER A 95 9.14 13.08 3.24
C SER A 95 10.48 12.78 2.57
N ALA A 96 11.50 13.60 2.83
CA ALA A 96 12.84 13.44 2.27
C ALA A 96 13.55 12.14 2.71
N ARG A 97 12.98 11.42 3.69
CA ARG A 97 13.52 10.17 4.24
C ARG A 97 12.66 8.95 3.97
N ASP A 98 11.42 9.14 3.52
CA ASP A 98 10.46 8.04 3.46
C ASP A 98 10.35 7.51 2.03
N LEU A 99 10.28 6.19 1.90
CA LEU A 99 10.06 5.51 0.62
C LEU A 99 9.08 4.36 0.79
N TYR A 100 8.41 4.01 -0.31
CA TYR A 100 7.62 2.79 -0.40
C TYR A 100 8.30 1.78 -1.32
N GLN A 101 8.56 0.59 -0.82
CA GLN A 101 9.24 -0.48 -1.54
C GLN A 101 8.43 -1.77 -1.49
N VAL A 102 8.36 -2.49 -2.61
CA VAL A 102 7.73 -3.80 -2.69
C VAL A 102 8.57 -4.84 -1.95
N GLN A 103 7.98 -5.46 -0.94
CA GLN A 103 8.61 -6.48 -0.09
C GLN A 103 8.17 -7.90 -0.50
N VAL A 104 6.94 -8.06 -0.99
CA VAL A 104 6.48 -9.30 -1.62
C VAL A 104 6.00 -8.96 -3.03
N PRO A 105 6.55 -9.60 -4.08
CA PRO A 105 6.09 -9.38 -5.46
C PRO A 105 4.64 -9.82 -5.62
N GLY A 106 3.93 -9.22 -6.56
CA GLY A 106 2.52 -9.51 -6.76
C GLY A 106 1.83 -8.48 -7.63
N GLN A 107 0.50 -8.49 -7.61
CA GLN A 107 -0.30 -7.54 -8.37
C GLN A 107 -0.70 -6.36 -7.49
N VAL A 108 -0.78 -5.20 -8.12
CA VAL A 108 -1.44 -4.01 -7.58
C VAL A 108 -2.33 -3.40 -8.66
N VAL A 109 -3.25 -2.54 -8.25
CA VAL A 109 -3.97 -1.63 -9.14
C VAL A 109 -3.46 -0.22 -8.89
N ALA A 110 -3.05 0.50 -9.93
CA ALA A 110 -2.58 1.87 -9.86
C ALA A 110 -3.69 2.86 -10.28
N MET A 111 -3.69 4.05 -9.70
CA MET A 111 -4.56 5.17 -10.04
C MET A 111 -3.77 6.47 -9.93
N GLU A 112 -3.98 7.40 -10.86
CA GLU A 112 -3.38 8.74 -10.80
C GLU A 112 -3.87 9.50 -9.54
N ALA A 113 -2.97 10.22 -8.87
CA ALA A 113 -3.26 10.86 -7.58
C ALA A 113 -4.40 11.90 -7.67
N GLY A 114 -4.47 12.69 -8.73
CA GLY A 114 -5.56 13.61 -9.03
C GLY A 114 -6.91 12.89 -9.20
N ALA A 115 -6.96 11.82 -9.98
CA ALA A 115 -8.15 10.98 -10.14
C ALA A 115 -8.60 10.37 -8.79
N PHE A 116 -7.66 9.93 -7.97
CA PHE A 116 -7.92 9.46 -6.61
C PHE A 116 -8.48 10.57 -5.70
N LEU A 117 -7.89 11.76 -5.73
CA LEU A 117 -8.38 12.90 -4.96
C LEU A 117 -9.80 13.32 -5.39
N GLN A 118 -10.10 13.23 -6.68
CA GLN A 118 -11.44 13.53 -7.19
C GLN A 118 -12.47 12.48 -6.76
N SER A 119 -12.13 11.20 -6.84
CA SER A 119 -13.02 10.11 -6.43
C SER A 119 -13.28 10.08 -4.93
N THR A 120 -12.31 10.49 -4.11
CA THR A 120 -12.44 10.61 -2.65
C THR A 120 -13.16 11.88 -2.18
N ARG A 121 -13.71 12.71 -3.09
CA ARG A 121 -14.62 13.82 -2.70
C ARG A 121 -16.01 13.34 -2.28
N ARG A 122 -16.34 12.08 -2.55
CA ARG A 122 -17.66 11.49 -2.29
C ARG A 122 -17.51 10.15 -1.59
N ASP A 123 -18.55 9.77 -0.87
CA ASP A 123 -18.71 8.43 -0.34
C ASP A 123 -19.15 7.46 -1.46
N PRO A 124 -18.85 6.17 -1.33
CA PRO A 124 -18.27 5.50 -0.14
C PRO A 124 -16.73 5.45 -0.11
N LEU A 125 -16.04 5.80 -1.21
CA LEU A 125 -14.58 5.68 -1.28
C LEU A 125 -13.89 6.55 -0.21
N ARG A 126 -14.36 7.79 -0.02
CA ARG A 126 -13.83 8.67 1.03
C ARG A 126 -13.87 8.00 2.41
N GLY A 127 -15.03 7.50 2.83
CA GLY A 127 -15.18 6.83 4.11
C GLY A 127 -14.33 5.56 4.25
N LEU A 128 -14.16 4.79 3.17
CA LEU A 128 -13.28 3.61 3.16
C LEU A 128 -11.82 3.98 3.37
N VAL A 129 -11.32 4.99 2.64
CA VAL A 129 -9.96 5.49 2.77
C VAL A 129 -9.73 6.10 4.16
N GLN A 130 -10.71 6.81 4.73
CA GLN A 130 -10.62 7.33 6.10
C GLN A 130 -10.47 6.23 7.14
N ARG A 131 -11.29 5.16 7.04
CA ARG A 131 -11.19 4.00 7.94
C ARG A 131 -9.84 3.31 7.79
N TYR A 132 -9.34 3.17 6.57
CA TYR A 132 -8.01 2.62 6.34
C TYR A 132 -6.91 3.49 6.94
N ALA A 133 -6.95 4.82 6.76
CA ALA A 133 -5.97 5.73 7.36
C ALA A 133 -5.93 5.63 8.89
N GLN A 134 -7.10 5.49 9.53
CA GLN A 134 -7.19 5.23 10.98
C GLN A 134 -6.59 3.87 11.36
N ALA A 135 -6.87 2.83 10.59
CA ALA A 135 -6.30 1.49 10.80
C ALA A 135 -4.77 1.49 10.67
N LEU A 136 -4.24 2.18 9.65
CA LEU A 136 -2.81 2.35 9.44
C LEU A 136 -2.15 3.09 10.61
N PHE A 137 -2.76 4.17 11.10
CA PHE A 137 -2.27 4.88 12.30
C PHE A 137 -2.24 3.97 13.54
N SER A 138 -3.28 3.16 13.73
CA SER A 138 -3.36 2.19 14.82
C SER A 138 -2.27 1.11 14.69
N GLN A 139 -2.02 0.62 13.47
CA GLN A 139 -0.96 -0.33 13.18
C GLN A 139 0.42 0.24 13.51
N VAL A 140 0.73 1.47 13.07
CA VAL A 140 2.00 2.14 13.35
C VAL A 140 2.20 2.31 14.86
N THR A 141 1.15 2.78 15.57
CA THR A 141 1.20 2.94 17.02
C THR A 141 1.49 1.61 17.73
N GLN A 142 0.84 0.53 17.29
CA GLN A 142 1.08 -0.81 17.83
C GLN A 142 2.50 -1.32 17.51
N GLN A 143 3.03 -1.05 16.32
CA GLN A 143 4.40 -1.41 15.94
C GLN A 143 5.43 -0.72 16.83
N VAL A 144 5.24 0.56 17.14
CA VAL A 144 6.10 1.30 18.08
C VAL A 144 6.09 0.64 19.47
N ALA A 145 4.90 0.31 20.00
CA ALA A 145 4.78 -0.37 21.28
C ALA A 145 5.46 -1.75 21.28
N CYS A 146 5.23 -2.57 20.24
CA CYS A 146 5.87 -3.88 20.11
C CYS A 146 7.40 -3.77 20.02
N ASN A 147 7.92 -2.77 19.31
CA ASN A 147 9.37 -2.55 19.19
C ASN A 147 10.03 -2.21 20.53
N GLY A 148 9.29 -1.58 21.46
CA GLY A 148 9.79 -1.27 22.79
C GLY A 148 9.59 -2.38 23.83
N LEU A 149 8.63 -3.29 23.64
CA LEU A 149 8.19 -4.23 24.67
C LEU A 149 8.43 -5.71 24.37
N HIS A 150 8.57 -6.10 23.10
CA HIS A 150 8.60 -7.50 22.68
C HIS A 150 9.97 -7.90 22.09
N SER A 151 10.26 -9.19 22.17
CA SER A 151 11.50 -9.76 21.61
C SER A 151 11.54 -9.69 20.08
N VAL A 152 12.69 -9.99 19.49
CA VAL A 152 12.81 -10.06 18.03
C VAL A 152 11.97 -11.21 17.47
N GLU A 153 11.92 -12.36 18.16
CA GLU A 153 11.17 -13.55 17.77
C GLU A 153 9.66 -13.32 17.78
N GLU A 154 9.15 -12.63 18.80
CA GLU A 154 7.72 -12.27 18.89
C GLU A 154 7.32 -11.33 17.75
N ARG A 155 8.16 -10.33 17.47
CA ARG A 155 7.93 -9.38 16.37
C ARG A 155 8.03 -10.04 15.00
N CYS A 156 9.01 -10.91 14.81
CA CYS A 156 9.16 -11.71 13.59
C CYS A 156 7.93 -12.58 13.35
N SER A 157 7.44 -13.27 14.39
CA SER A 157 6.24 -14.09 14.32
C SER A 157 5.01 -13.28 13.92
N ARG A 158 4.81 -12.10 14.53
CA ARG A 158 3.74 -11.18 14.14
C ARG A 158 3.86 -10.72 12.69
N TRP A 159 5.07 -10.37 12.24
CA TRP A 159 5.30 -9.91 10.88
C TRP A 159 5.02 -11.02 9.85
N MET A 160 5.46 -12.26 10.10
CA MET A 160 5.14 -13.41 9.24
C MET A 160 3.62 -13.63 9.13
N LEU A 161 2.88 -13.57 10.24
CA LEU A 161 1.42 -13.70 10.25
C LEU A 161 0.73 -12.57 9.48
N LEU A 162 1.17 -11.32 9.67
CA LEU A 162 0.63 -10.19 8.93
C LEU A 162 0.90 -10.29 7.42
N THR A 163 2.08 -10.75 7.04
CA THR A 163 2.41 -10.95 5.63
C THR A 163 1.58 -12.08 5.03
N HIS A 164 1.40 -13.20 5.75
CA HIS A 164 0.51 -14.29 5.35
C HIS A 164 -0.92 -13.81 5.09
N ASP A 165 -1.50 -13.06 6.03
CA ASP A 165 -2.86 -12.49 5.89
C ASP A 165 -2.99 -11.58 4.65
N ARG A 166 -1.93 -10.86 4.29
CA ARG A 166 -1.92 -9.91 3.16
C ARG A 166 -1.71 -10.56 1.81
N VAL A 167 -0.84 -11.57 1.74
CA VAL A 167 -0.57 -12.32 0.51
C VAL A 167 -1.73 -13.28 0.23
N GLY A 168 -2.35 -13.84 1.27
CA GLY A 168 -3.40 -14.85 1.16
C GLY A 168 -2.88 -16.20 0.68
N SER A 169 -1.61 -16.51 0.95
CA SER A 169 -0.91 -17.73 0.55
C SER A 169 -0.06 -18.25 1.70
N ASP A 170 0.03 -19.58 1.84
CA ASP A 170 0.89 -20.25 2.82
C ASP A 170 2.38 -20.17 2.45
N GLU A 171 2.69 -19.82 1.20
CA GLU A 171 4.05 -19.62 0.71
C GLU A 171 4.23 -18.21 0.14
N PHE A 172 5.27 -17.50 0.61
CA PHE A 172 5.65 -16.18 0.13
C PHE A 172 7.17 -15.97 0.24
N PRO A 173 7.81 -15.35 -0.76
CA PRO A 173 9.25 -15.15 -0.77
C PRO A 173 9.64 -14.04 0.21
N LEU A 174 10.54 -14.34 1.14
CA LEU A 174 11.10 -13.38 2.08
C LEU A 174 12.61 -13.58 2.22
N THR A 175 13.31 -12.49 2.52
CA THR A 175 14.74 -12.51 2.84
C THR A 175 14.97 -11.97 4.25
N GLN A 176 16.09 -12.38 4.88
CA GLN A 176 16.51 -11.86 6.19
C GLN A 176 16.96 -10.38 6.16
N GLU A 177 17.19 -9.83 4.97
CA GLU A 177 17.60 -8.43 4.76
C GLU A 177 16.43 -7.44 4.85
N PHE A 178 15.65 -7.43 5.94
CA PHE A 178 14.62 -6.42 6.20
C PHE A 178 14.35 -6.25 7.69
#